data_AF-A0A7X8MRM9-F1
#
_entry.id   AF-A0A7X8MRM9-F1
#
_cell.length_a   1.000
_cell.length_b   1.000
_cell.length_c   1.000
_cell.angle_alpha   90.00
_cell.angle_beta   90.00
_cell.angle_gamma   90.00
#
_symmetry.space_group_name_H-M   'P 1'
#
loop_
_entity.id
_entity.type
_entity.pdbx_description
1 polymer ?
#
loop_
_entity_poly.entity_id
_entity_poly.type
_entity_poly.pdbx_seq_one_letter_code
_entity_poly.pdbx_strand_id
1 'polypeptide(L)'
;MQGLQQPPSAPPSFTPQQAKTQQFGVTPFAVDQGAIEPCLFRFVYIWPTRGRAFWAWLVFVGRRSVSGFRWDRGGWRYFGMDLRQISSFQCF
;
A
#
# COMPACT_ATOMS: atom_id res chain seq x y z
N MET A 1 -13.53 -18.08 10.05
CA MET A 1 -12.32 -18.50 9.32
C MET A 1 -12.17 -17.60 8.09
N GLN A 2 -11.58 -16.42 8.24
CA GLN A 2 -11.38 -15.51 7.10
C GLN A 2 -10.05 -15.87 6.46
N GLY A 3 -10.12 -16.59 5.34
CA GLY A 3 -8.95 -16.95 4.54
C GLY A 3 -8.17 -15.69 4.21
N LEU A 4 -6.87 -15.70 4.51
CA LEU A 4 -5.94 -14.65 4.08
C LEU A 4 -6.15 -14.47 2.57
N GLN A 5 -6.77 -13.36 2.14
CA GLN A 5 -6.95 -13.04 0.73
C GLN A 5 -5.56 -12.87 0.11
N GLN A 6 -5.08 -13.96 -0.48
CA GLN A 6 -3.82 -14.00 -1.18
C GLN A 6 -3.98 -13.18 -2.47
N PRO A 7 -3.01 -12.30 -2.78
CA PRO A 7 -3.03 -11.53 -4.01
C PRO A 7 -3.15 -12.48 -5.23
N PRO A 8 -4.06 -12.19 -6.17
CA PRO A 8 -4.43 -13.13 -7.23
C PRO A 8 -3.35 -13.31 -8.31
N SER A 9 -2.42 -12.36 -8.45
CA SER A 9 -1.40 -12.35 -9.50
C SER A 9 -0.20 -11.46 -9.15
N ALA A 10 0.83 -11.49 -10.01
CA ALA A 10 1.92 -10.52 -9.95
C ALA A 10 1.37 -9.10 -10.15
N PRO A 11 1.93 -8.09 -9.46
CA PRO A 11 1.51 -6.71 -9.65
C PRO A 11 1.86 -6.22 -11.07
N PRO A 12 1.31 -5.08 -11.50
CA PRO A 12 1.68 -4.49 -12.77
C PRO A 12 3.19 -4.27 -12.86
N SER A 13 3.78 -4.62 -13.99
CA SER A 13 5.21 -4.46 -14.25
C SER A 13 5.63 -2.99 -14.46
N PHE A 14 4.69 -2.05 -14.47
CA PHE A 14 4.98 -0.63 -14.46
C PHE A 14 5.16 -0.11 -13.03
N THR A 15 6.05 0.85 -12.87
CA THR A 15 6.15 1.64 -11.64
C THR A 15 5.39 2.93 -11.88
N PRO A 16 4.28 3.20 -11.18
CA PRO A 16 3.62 4.48 -11.31
C PRO A 16 4.60 5.58 -10.90
N GLN A 17 4.53 6.70 -11.60
CA GLN A 17 5.28 7.87 -11.19
C GLN A 17 4.61 8.42 -9.93
N GLN A 18 5.41 8.81 -8.92
CA GLN A 18 4.88 9.46 -7.74
C GLN A 18 4.23 10.77 -8.16
N ALA A 19 2.93 10.74 -8.46
CA ALA A 19 2.17 11.95 -8.70
C ALA A 19 2.16 12.69 -7.36
N LYS A 20 2.92 13.79 -7.27
CA LYS A 20 2.93 14.70 -6.12
C LYS A 20 1.53 15.25 -5.75
N THR A 21 0.48 14.87 -6.49
CA THR A 21 -0.81 15.56 -6.57
C THR A 21 -2.03 14.63 -6.48
N GLN A 22 -1.90 13.31 -6.36
CA GLN A 22 -3.08 12.46 -6.09
C GLN A 22 -3.30 12.31 -4.58
N GLN A 23 -3.43 13.47 -3.95
CA GLN A 23 -3.95 13.68 -2.60
C GLN A 23 -5.47 13.42 -2.63
N PHE A 24 -5.89 12.19 -2.91
CA PHE A 24 -7.25 11.79 -2.53
C PHE A 24 -7.28 11.66 -1.00
N GLY A 25 -7.47 12.79 -0.31
CA GLY A 25 -7.63 12.86 1.14
C GLY A 25 -6.33 12.91 1.96
N VAL A 26 -5.19 13.30 1.37
CA VAL A 26 -3.93 13.44 2.12
C VAL A 26 -3.84 14.86 2.67
N THR A 27 -4.19 15.05 3.95
CA THR A 27 -3.71 16.22 4.68
C THR A 27 -2.18 16.15 4.73
N PRO A 28 -1.45 17.27 4.59
CA PRO A 28 -0.01 17.29 4.30
C PRO A 28 0.92 16.64 5.34
N PHE A 29 0.39 16.00 6.39
CA PHE A 29 1.16 15.38 7.46
C PHE A 29 0.68 13.99 7.92
N ALA A 30 -0.40 13.44 7.37
CA ALA A 30 -0.85 12.11 7.73
C ALA A 30 -1.58 11.41 6.56
N VAL A 31 -1.14 10.20 6.22
CA VAL A 31 -1.99 9.27 5.48
C VAL A 31 -3.14 8.89 6.41
N ASP A 32 -4.31 9.47 6.18
CA ASP A 32 -5.52 9.18 6.95
C ASP A 32 -6.06 7.78 6.60
N GLN A 33 -6.47 7.02 7.62
CA GLN A 33 -7.00 5.65 7.48
C GLN A 33 -8.13 5.59 6.43
N GLY A 34 -9.02 6.59 6.41
CA GLY A 34 -10.16 6.64 5.49
C GLY A 34 -9.77 6.74 4.01
N ALA A 35 -8.55 7.21 3.70
CA ALA A 35 -8.07 7.31 2.33
C ALA A 35 -7.50 5.98 1.80
N ILE A 36 -7.10 5.06 2.69
CA ILE A 36 -6.49 3.77 2.32
C ILE A 36 -7.40 2.57 2.50
N GLU A 37 -8.43 2.68 3.36
CA GLU A 37 -9.50 1.68 3.49
C GLU A 37 -10.11 1.25 2.13
N PRO A 38 -10.43 2.15 1.17
CA PRO A 38 -10.95 1.73 -0.13
C PRO A 38 -9.94 0.94 -0.98
N CYS A 39 -8.67 0.91 -0.58
CA CYS A 39 -7.59 0.20 -1.24
C CYS A 39 -7.36 -1.22 -0.69
N LEU A 40 -8.17 -1.66 0.28
CA LEU A 40 -8.16 -3.04 0.75
C LEU A 40 -8.49 -4.00 -0.41
N PHE A 41 -7.75 -5.10 -0.48
CA PHE A 41 -7.86 -6.12 -1.53
C PHE A 41 -7.59 -5.59 -2.95
N ARG A 42 -6.73 -4.57 -3.06
CA ARG A 42 -6.28 -4.01 -4.34
C ARG A 42 -4.76 -3.93 -4.40
N PHE A 43 -4.24 -3.72 -5.61
CA PHE A 43 -2.82 -3.43 -5.81
C PHE A 43 -2.55 -1.97 -5.41
N VAL A 44 -1.68 -1.80 -4.43
CA VAL A 44 -1.29 -0.49 -3.91
C VAL A 44 0.20 -0.30 -4.14
N TYR A 45 0.58 0.79 -4.76
CA TYR A 45 1.97 1.20 -4.83
C TYR A 45 2.29 2.10 -3.64
N ILE A 46 3.24 1.70 -2.80
CA ILE A 46 3.60 2.43 -1.59
C ILE A 46 4.99 3.03 -1.77
N TRP A 47 5.09 4.34 -1.54
CA TRP A 47 6.35 5.06 -1.40
C TRP A 47 6.62 5.28 0.09
N PRO A 48 7.52 4.50 0.70
CA PRO A 48 7.93 4.77 2.06
C PRO A 48 8.75 6.07 2.12
N THR A 49 8.63 6.80 3.23
CA THR A 49 9.46 7.97 3.57
C THR A 49 10.95 7.65 3.55
N ARG A 50 11.31 6.39 3.84
CA ARG A 50 12.67 5.87 3.75
C ARG A 50 12.66 4.52 3.05
N GLY A 51 13.47 4.41 1.99
CA GLY A 51 13.64 3.17 1.23
C GLY A 51 13.10 3.26 -0.19
N ARG A 52 13.04 2.11 -0.86
CA ARG A 52 12.50 1.98 -2.21
C ARG A 52 10.98 1.82 -2.19
N ALA A 53 10.32 2.35 -3.18
CA ALA A 53 8.91 2.10 -3.40
C ALA A 53 8.65 0.66 -3.83
N PHE A 54 7.48 0.13 -3.51
CA PHE A 54 7.13 -1.26 -3.79
C PHE A 54 5.64 -1.44 -3.99
N TRP A 55 5.30 -2.52 -4.70
CA TRP A 55 3.93 -3.00 -4.79
C TRP A 55 3.53 -3.72 -3.51
N ALA A 56 2.36 -3.38 -3.01
CA ALA A 56 1.73 -3.93 -1.83
C ALA A 56 0.30 -4.36 -2.15
N TRP A 57 -0.17 -5.38 -1.45
CA TRP A 57 -1.53 -5.87 -1.45
C TRP A 57 -2.02 -5.80 -0.02
N LEU A 58 -2.88 -4.83 0.28
CA LEU A 58 -3.37 -4.62 1.63
C LEU A 58 -4.50 -5.61 1.91
N VAL A 59 -4.38 -6.36 3.00
CA VAL A 59 -5.45 -7.25 3.48
C VAL A 59 -6.11 -6.71 4.75
N PHE A 60 -5.41 -5.82 5.44
CA PHE A 60 -5.90 -5.20 6.66
C PHE A 60 -5.33 -3.79 6.82
N VAL A 61 -6.20 -2.86 7.20
CA VAL A 61 -5.86 -1.50 7.54
C VAL A 61 -6.34 -1.29 8.97
N GLY A 62 -5.41 -0.94 9.86
CA GLY A 62 -5.69 -0.49 11.20
C GLY A 62 -5.64 1.04 11.30
N ARG A 63 -5.82 1.56 12.51
CA ARG A 63 -5.87 3.02 12.76
C ARG A 63 -4.62 3.79 12.36
N ARG A 64 -3.46 3.14 12.41
CA ARG A 64 -2.15 3.79 12.21
C ARG A 64 -1.18 2.92 11.42
N SER A 65 -1.61 1.73 11.03
CA SER A 65 -0.76 0.67 10.51
C SER A 65 -1.54 -0.14 9.49
N VAL A 66 -0.82 -0.71 8.54
CA VAL A 66 -1.37 -1.57 7.49
C VAL A 66 -0.63 -2.88 7.49
N SER A 67 -1.34 -3.93 7.09
CA SER A 67 -0.81 -5.28 6.96
C SER A 67 -1.25 -5.88 5.64
N GLY A 68 -0.36 -6.62 5.02
CA GLY A 68 -0.53 -7.02 3.63
C GLY A 68 0.56 -7.93 3.14
N PHE A 69 0.63 -8.05 1.83
CA PHE A 69 1.71 -8.71 1.13
C PHE A 69 2.45 -7.68 0.29
N ARG A 70 3.78 -7.65 0.34
CA ARG A 70 4.62 -6.83 -0.54
C ARG A 70 5.21 -7.71 -1.63
N TRP A 71 5.37 -7.15 -2.81
CA TRP A 71 6.04 -7.82 -3.91
C TRP A 71 7.56 -7.65 -3.79
N ASP A 72 8.28 -8.76 -3.69
CA ASP A 72 9.74 -8.80 -3.59
C ASP A 72 10.28 -9.89 -4.52
N ARG A 73 11.13 -9.51 -5.48
CA ARG A 73 11.86 -10.41 -6.40
C ARG A 73 11.03 -11.57 -6.98
N GLY A 74 9.79 -11.30 -7.37
CA GLY A 74 8.92 -12.30 -8.01
C GLY A 74 7.97 -13.06 -7.07
N GLY A 75 7.84 -12.62 -5.81
CA GLY A 75 6.91 -13.24 -4.88
C GLY A 75 6.24 -12.25 -3.93
N TRP A 76 5.08 -12.64 -3.42
CA TRP A 76 4.35 -11.93 -2.37
C TRP A 76 4.87 -12.37 -1.01
N ARG A 77 5.34 -11.42 -0.20
CA ARG A 77 5.78 -11.67 1.17
C ARG A 77 4.97 -10.84 2.14
N TYR A 78 4.49 -11.46 3.21
CA TYR A 78 3.74 -10.74 4.22
C TYR A 78 4.56 -9.60 4.81
N PHE A 79 3.93 -8.43 4.99
CA PHE A 79 4.54 -7.24 5.58
C PHE A 79 3.52 -6.48 6.43
N GLY A 80 4.05 -5.72 7.39
CA GLY A 80 3.31 -4.70 8.11
C GLY A 80 4.12 -3.42 8.15
N MET A 81 3.45 -2.27 8.04
CA MET A 81 4.09 -0.97 8.19
C MET A 81 3.15 0.07 8.79
N ASP A 82 3.72 1.08 9.42
CA ASP A 82 2.96 2.22 9.91
C ASP A 82 2.60 3.20 8.79
N LEU A 83 1.39 3.75 8.83
CA LEU A 83 0.92 4.79 7.91
C LEU A 83 1.83 6.02 7.92
N ARG A 84 2.46 6.31 9.06
CA ARG A 84 3.44 7.41 9.22
C ARG A 84 4.72 7.19 8.43
N GLN A 85 5.06 5.95 8.12
CA GLN A 85 6.22 5.62 7.31
C GLN A 85 5.91 5.73 5.82
N ILE A 86 4.65 5.87 5.43
CA ILE A 86 4.21 6.04 4.05
C ILE A 86 4.25 7.53 3.70
N SER A 87 5.09 7.89 2.73
CA SER A 87 5.13 9.25 2.21
C SER A 87 4.01 9.50 1.20
N SER A 88 3.72 8.49 0.37
CA SER A 88 2.71 8.54 -0.66
C SER A 88 2.27 7.12 -0.98
N PHE A 89 1.04 6.95 -1.46
CA PHE A 89 0.51 5.68 -1.90
C PHE A 89 -0.42 5.91 -3.09
N GLN A 90 -0.54 4.91 -3.97
CA GLN A 90 -1.42 4.95 -5.12
C GLN A 90 -2.11 3.62 -5.25
N CYS A 91 -3.43 3.63 -5.25
CA CYS A 91 -4.24 2.43 -5.40
C CYS A 91 -4.62 2.26 -6.87
N PHE A 92 -4.61 1.02 -7.34
CA PHE A 92 -4.96 0.61 -8.69
C PHE A 92 -6.18 -0.31 -8.67
#